data_AF-A0A9Q3WR06-F1
#
_entry.id   AF-A0A9Q3WR06-F1
#
_cell.length_a   1.000
_cell.length_b   1.000
_cell.length_c   1.000
_cell.angle_alpha   90.00
_cell.angle_beta   90.00
_cell.angle_gamma   90.00
#
_symmetry.space_group_name_H-M   'P 1'
#
loop_
_entity.id
_entity.type
_entity.pdbx_description
1 polymer ?
#
loop_
_entity_poly.entity_id
_entity_poly.type
_entity_poly.pdbx_seq_one_letter_code
_entity_poly.pdbx_strand_id
1 'polypeptide(L)'
;MDHPLPRRLRILGRFLWPDAETRAYVRLLRRSAYFDRAFYLASNPRLRWLFRLAPERHYALFGEALGLSPAAEFSPRAYLFHNPDLDPARTRALLHYLGTGRAENRTALLPPGGGESDGLALPRIGPGDAPQPGADHAVVLHLYYPEMWADFARALAGQHFDFDLYVTLCGPAGADEALRARIRAAFPRARIWVFPNRGRDILPFVHLVNSGLLARYRAVCKLHGKKSPHRADGDPWRRALVVGVLGDPEVIRRRLRVFLDRDDLALWVADGQLCRGADWWGANRPRAEALLARIGEQAGELVFAAGSIYWIKPTLLDRIAALGLGAADFEPEQALVDGTTAHAMERVLGCLATTAGLGLCEARALDAPAPPRRPGAA
;
A
#
# COMPACT_ATOMS: atom_id res chain seq x y z
N MET A 1 -24.19 -42.38 -7.53
CA MET A 1 -24.03 -41.05 -8.14
C MET A 1 -23.70 -40.07 -7.02
N ASP A 2 -22.41 -39.93 -6.71
CA ASP A 2 -21.94 -39.02 -5.66
C ASP A 2 -21.91 -37.60 -6.20
N HIS A 3 -22.92 -36.79 -5.86
CA HIS A 3 -22.83 -35.36 -6.07
C HIS A 3 -21.77 -34.78 -5.11
N PRO A 4 -20.69 -34.15 -5.61
CA PRO A 4 -19.68 -33.57 -4.75
C PRO A 4 -20.31 -32.48 -3.89
N LEU A 5 -20.17 -32.59 -2.57
CA LEU A 5 -20.65 -31.59 -1.62
C LEU A 5 -20.23 -30.17 -2.07
N PRO A 6 -21.15 -29.19 -2.03
CA PRO A 6 -20.85 -27.80 -2.34
C PRO A 6 -19.54 -27.34 -1.69
N ARG A 7 -18.66 -26.70 -2.45
CA ARG A 7 -17.31 -26.26 -2.00
C ARG A 7 -17.33 -25.55 -0.64
N ARG A 8 -18.39 -24.80 -0.34
CA ARG A 8 -18.61 -24.12 0.96
C ARG A 8 -18.83 -25.10 2.11
N LEU A 9 -19.59 -26.18 1.92
CA LEU A 9 -19.83 -27.22 2.93
C LEU A 9 -18.55 -28.02 3.22
N ARG A 10 -17.72 -28.27 2.19
CA ARG A 10 -16.40 -28.91 2.38
C ARG A 10 -15.44 -28.04 3.19
N ILE A 11 -15.40 -26.74 2.94
CA ILE A 11 -14.58 -25.78 3.71
C ILE A 11 -15.04 -25.73 5.16
N LEU A 12 -16.36 -25.64 5.39
CA LEU A 12 -16.94 -25.61 6.72
C LEU A 12 -16.64 -26.92 7.49
N GLY A 13 -16.81 -28.06 6.82
CA GLY A 13 -16.50 -29.38 7.38
C GLY A 13 -15.03 -29.51 7.79
N ARG A 14 -14.08 -29.13 6.92
CA ARG A 14 -12.64 -29.14 7.27
C ARG A 14 -12.29 -28.20 8.42
N PHE A 15 -13.02 -27.10 8.57
CA PHE A 15 -12.79 -26.15 9.66
C PHE A 15 -13.38 -26.61 11.00
N LEU A 16 -14.55 -27.25 10.99
CA LEU A 16 -15.20 -27.78 12.19
C LEU A 16 -14.54 -29.08 12.67
N TRP A 17 -14.17 -29.95 11.72
CA TRP A 17 -13.52 -31.24 11.96
C TRP A 17 -12.18 -31.32 11.21
N PRO A 18 -11.14 -30.61 11.69
CA PRO A 18 -9.81 -30.68 11.09
C PRO A 18 -9.20 -32.08 11.29
N ASP A 19 -8.43 -32.55 10.31
CA ASP A 19 -7.69 -33.82 10.38
C ASP A 19 -6.60 -33.82 11.48
N ALA A 20 -6.01 -34.99 11.74
CA ALA A 20 -5.02 -35.16 12.80
C ALA A 20 -3.78 -34.27 12.60
N GLU A 21 -3.35 -34.10 11.35
CA GLU A 21 -2.20 -33.28 10.96
C GLU A 21 -2.47 -31.80 11.24
N THR A 22 -3.61 -31.29 10.80
CA THR A 22 -4.06 -29.92 11.07
C THR A 22 -4.17 -29.67 12.57
N ARG A 23 -4.73 -30.63 13.34
CA ARG A 23 -4.81 -30.50 14.80
C ARG A 23 -3.43 -30.44 15.46
N ALA A 24 -2.47 -31.25 14.99
CA ALA A 24 -1.10 -31.20 15.47
C ALA A 24 -0.47 -29.84 15.14
N TYR A 25 -0.68 -29.33 13.93
CA TYR A 25 -0.14 -28.05 13.52
C TYR A 25 -0.75 -26.89 14.33
N VAL A 26 -2.06 -26.88 14.56
CA VAL A 26 -2.71 -25.88 15.43
C VAL A 26 -2.15 -25.91 16.86
N ARG A 27 -1.86 -27.09 17.41
CA ARG A 27 -1.19 -27.20 18.71
C ARG A 27 0.22 -26.61 18.70
N LEU A 28 0.96 -26.80 17.60
CA LEU A 28 2.28 -26.20 17.41
C LEU A 28 2.18 -24.68 17.36
N LEU A 29 1.26 -24.12 16.57
CA LEU A 29 1.03 -22.68 16.46
C LEU A 29 0.70 -22.04 17.81
N ARG A 30 -0.17 -22.67 18.60
CA ARG A 30 -0.54 -22.17 19.94
C ARG A 30 0.60 -22.16 20.95
N ARG A 31 1.64 -22.98 20.71
CA ARG A 31 2.81 -23.08 21.58
C ARG A 31 3.99 -22.29 21.05
N SER A 32 3.94 -21.80 19.81
CA SER A 32 5.03 -21.04 19.21
C SER A 32 4.82 -19.55 19.46
N ALA A 33 5.93 -18.81 19.54
CA ALA A 33 5.91 -17.34 19.56
C ALA A 33 5.61 -16.74 18.16
N TYR A 34 5.44 -17.58 17.14
CA TYR A 34 5.32 -17.18 15.73
C TYR A 34 3.88 -17.23 15.21
N PHE A 35 2.92 -17.30 16.13
CA PHE A 35 1.52 -17.04 15.85
C PHE A 35 0.98 -16.05 16.89
N ASP A 36 0.88 -14.79 16.50
CA ASP A 36 0.22 -13.76 17.31
C ASP A 36 -1.24 -13.66 16.88
N ARG A 37 -2.12 -14.10 17.79
CA ARG A 37 -3.57 -14.09 17.56
C ARG A 37 -4.11 -12.68 17.31
N ALA A 38 -3.63 -11.69 18.05
CA ALA A 38 -4.07 -10.30 17.93
C ALA A 38 -3.61 -9.74 16.59
N PHE A 39 -2.33 -9.90 16.26
CA PHE A 39 -1.77 -9.52 14.96
C PHE A 39 -2.54 -10.17 13.82
N TYR A 40 -2.74 -11.50 13.85
CA TYR A 40 -3.37 -12.23 12.76
C TYR A 40 -4.81 -11.79 12.50
N LEU A 41 -5.60 -11.58 13.55
CA LEU A 41 -6.97 -11.06 13.41
C LEU A 41 -6.97 -9.62 12.91
N ALA A 42 -6.04 -8.81 13.41
CA ALA A 42 -5.91 -7.40 13.06
C ALA A 42 -5.49 -7.20 11.60
N SER A 43 -4.55 -8.00 11.09
CA SER A 43 -4.14 -7.98 9.67
C SER A 43 -5.18 -8.56 8.71
N ASN A 44 -6.24 -9.21 9.23
CA ASN A 44 -7.26 -9.88 8.44
C ASN A 44 -8.70 -9.52 8.90
N PRO A 45 -9.10 -8.24 8.86
CA PRO A 45 -10.35 -7.77 9.46
C PRO A 45 -11.60 -8.34 8.78
N ARG A 46 -11.49 -8.71 7.49
CA ARG A 46 -12.58 -9.32 6.71
C ARG A 46 -12.77 -10.82 6.95
N LEU A 47 -12.05 -11.43 7.90
CA LEU A 47 -12.30 -12.81 8.29
C LEU A 47 -13.74 -12.98 8.77
N ARG A 48 -14.40 -14.02 8.27
CA ARG A 48 -15.75 -14.39 8.72
C ARG A 48 -15.73 -14.70 10.22
N TRP A 49 -16.81 -14.37 10.92
CA TRP A 49 -16.92 -14.53 12.37
C TRP A 49 -16.48 -15.92 12.87
N LEU A 50 -16.88 -16.99 12.15
CA LEU A 50 -16.51 -18.37 12.49
C LEU A 50 -14.99 -18.59 12.49
N PHE A 51 -14.28 -17.98 11.53
CA PHE A 51 -12.82 -18.07 11.43
C PHE A 51 -12.11 -17.20 12.48
N ARG A 52 -12.76 -16.13 12.95
CA ARG A 52 -12.24 -15.28 14.04
C ARG A 52 -12.27 -15.98 15.41
N LEU A 53 -13.11 -17.00 15.60
CA LEU A 53 -13.13 -17.80 16.83
C LEU A 53 -11.89 -18.70 16.96
N ALA A 54 -11.38 -19.22 15.84
CA ALA A 54 -10.19 -20.07 15.81
C ALA A 54 -9.20 -19.65 14.70
N PRO A 55 -8.56 -18.47 14.81
CA PRO A 55 -7.59 -17.93 13.84
C PRO A 55 -6.40 -18.85 13.60
N GLU A 56 -5.91 -19.58 14.61
CA GLU A 56 -4.81 -20.54 14.45
C GLU A 56 -5.22 -21.67 13.49
N ARG A 57 -6.48 -22.12 13.60
CA ARG A 57 -7.04 -23.14 12.73
C ARG A 57 -7.27 -22.60 11.33
N HIS A 58 -7.77 -21.38 11.22
CA HIS A 58 -7.92 -20.72 9.93
C HIS A 58 -6.55 -20.61 9.23
N TYR A 59 -5.52 -20.19 9.95
CA TYR A 59 -4.17 -20.07 9.43
C TYR A 59 -3.62 -21.43 8.95
N ALA A 60 -3.69 -22.45 9.79
CA ALA A 60 -3.22 -23.80 9.46
C ALA A 60 -3.91 -24.41 8.23
N LEU A 61 -5.20 -24.15 8.05
CA LEU A 61 -5.98 -24.70 6.93
C LEU A 61 -5.88 -23.87 5.65
N PHE A 62 -5.79 -22.55 5.78
CA PHE A 62 -5.97 -21.61 4.67
C PHE A 62 -4.94 -20.50 4.68
N GLY A 63 -4.73 -19.86 5.83
CA GLY A 63 -3.96 -18.62 5.89
C GLY A 63 -2.52 -18.75 5.43
N GLU A 64 -1.83 -19.82 5.79
CA GLU A 64 -0.46 -20.06 5.35
C GLU A 64 -0.36 -20.28 3.84
N ALA A 65 -1.26 -21.08 3.27
CA ALA A 65 -1.33 -21.32 1.83
C ALA A 65 -1.69 -20.04 1.04
N LEU A 66 -2.44 -19.12 1.68
CA LEU A 66 -2.72 -17.79 1.15
C LEU A 66 -1.54 -16.81 1.35
N GLY A 67 -0.49 -17.23 2.06
CA GLY A 67 0.67 -16.42 2.41
C GLY A 67 0.36 -15.28 3.38
N LEU A 68 -0.65 -15.45 4.23
CA LEU A 68 -0.94 -14.51 5.32
C LEU A 68 0.14 -14.62 6.39
N SER A 69 0.54 -13.50 6.98
CA SER A 69 1.52 -13.53 8.07
C SER A 69 0.85 -13.92 9.39
N PRO A 70 1.34 -14.96 10.11
CA PRO A 70 0.82 -15.37 11.41
C PRO A 70 1.26 -14.47 12.57
N ALA A 71 2.36 -13.72 12.39
CA ALA A 71 2.93 -12.80 13.38
C ALA A 71 3.72 -11.70 12.65
N ALA A 72 4.11 -10.65 13.36
CA ALA A 72 4.96 -9.60 12.81
C ALA A 72 6.36 -10.13 12.48
N GLU A 73 6.81 -11.16 13.22
CA GLU A 73 8.13 -11.78 13.19
C GLU A 73 8.24 -12.92 12.16
N PHE A 74 7.17 -13.22 11.41
CA PHE A 74 7.21 -14.27 10.39
C PHE A 74 6.31 -13.98 9.19
N SER A 75 6.88 -14.11 7.99
CA SER A 75 6.16 -14.00 6.73
C SER A 75 6.39 -15.26 5.91
N PRO A 76 5.37 -16.11 5.69
CA PRO A 76 5.51 -17.30 4.85
C PRO A 76 6.08 -16.99 3.47
N ARG A 77 5.73 -15.82 2.92
CA ARG A 77 6.23 -15.37 1.61
C ARG A 77 7.68 -14.97 1.66
N ALA A 78 8.10 -14.20 2.66
CA ALA A 78 9.51 -13.83 2.80
C ALA A 78 10.37 -15.08 3.00
N TYR A 79 9.90 -16.00 3.84
CA TYR A 79 10.59 -17.25 4.10
C TYR A 79 10.80 -18.07 2.81
N LEU A 80 9.74 -18.32 2.04
CA LEU A 80 9.87 -19.07 0.78
C LEU A 80 10.69 -18.31 -0.28
N PHE A 81 10.63 -16.97 -0.29
CA PHE A 81 11.43 -16.15 -1.20
C PHE A 81 12.93 -16.24 -0.93
N HIS A 82 13.35 -16.26 0.35
CA HIS A 82 14.76 -16.35 0.73
C HIS A 82 15.32 -17.77 0.77
N ASN A 83 14.46 -18.78 0.68
CA ASN A 83 14.84 -20.19 0.69
C ASN A 83 14.34 -20.84 -0.61
N PRO A 84 14.96 -20.50 -1.77
CA PRO A 84 14.49 -20.94 -3.09
C PRO A 84 14.65 -22.45 -3.31
N ASP A 85 15.35 -23.16 -2.41
CA ASP A 85 15.39 -24.62 -2.34
C ASP A 85 14.05 -25.24 -1.92
N LEU A 86 13.16 -24.45 -1.29
CA LEU A 86 11.86 -24.90 -0.83
C LEU A 86 10.80 -24.72 -1.92
N ASP A 87 10.09 -25.79 -2.25
CA ASP A 87 8.94 -25.75 -3.18
C ASP A 87 7.75 -25.02 -2.51
N PRO A 88 7.33 -23.84 -2.99
CA PRO A 88 6.21 -23.09 -2.40
C PRO A 88 4.87 -23.83 -2.48
N ALA A 89 4.71 -24.78 -3.40
CA ALA A 89 3.49 -25.55 -3.56
C ALA A 89 3.39 -26.72 -2.57
N ARG A 90 4.52 -27.17 -2.01
CA ARG A 90 4.59 -28.33 -1.11
C ARG A 90 5.01 -27.98 0.30
N THR A 91 5.61 -26.80 0.50
CA THR A 91 6.21 -26.43 1.78
C THR A 91 5.27 -25.54 2.60
N ARG A 92 4.94 -25.99 3.82
CA ARG A 92 4.37 -25.12 4.86
C ARG A 92 5.51 -24.34 5.51
N ALA A 93 5.63 -23.07 5.14
CA ALA A 93 6.76 -22.21 5.52
C ALA A 93 7.02 -22.15 7.02
N LEU A 94 5.99 -21.88 7.84
CA LEU A 94 6.14 -21.77 9.29
C LEU A 94 6.40 -23.15 9.92
N LEU A 95 5.76 -24.21 9.41
CA LEU A 95 6.04 -25.57 9.88
C LEU A 95 7.50 -25.96 9.64
N HIS A 96 8.01 -25.69 8.43
CA HIS A 96 9.41 -25.93 8.10
C HIS A 96 10.34 -25.08 8.97
N TYR A 97 10.03 -23.79 9.13
CA TYR A 97 10.85 -22.90 9.94
C TYR A 97 10.93 -23.36 11.40
N LEU A 98 9.80 -23.75 12.01
CA LEU A 98 9.76 -24.25 13.39
C LEU A 98 10.45 -25.61 13.56
N GLY A 99 10.41 -26.46 12.53
CA GLY A 99 11.00 -27.81 12.58
C GLY A 99 12.52 -27.83 12.36
N THR A 100 12.99 -27.23 11.28
CA THR A 100 14.40 -27.30 10.85
C THR A 100 14.97 -25.92 10.54
N GLY A 101 14.20 -25.04 9.89
CA GLY A 101 14.72 -23.76 9.38
C GLY A 101 15.31 -22.86 10.47
N ARG A 102 14.76 -22.87 11.68
CA ARG A 102 15.31 -22.11 12.82
C ARG A 102 16.67 -22.63 13.27
N ALA A 103 16.86 -23.95 13.34
CA ALA A 103 18.13 -24.57 13.71
C ALA A 103 19.19 -24.37 12.62
N GLU A 104 18.76 -24.29 11.37
CA GLU A 104 19.58 -23.99 10.19
C GLU A 104 19.88 -22.48 10.04
N ASN A 105 19.43 -21.63 10.97
CA ASN A 105 19.55 -20.17 10.90
C ASN A 105 18.97 -19.57 9.60
N ARG A 106 17.94 -20.21 9.02
CA ARG A 106 17.27 -19.71 7.82
C ARG A 106 16.52 -18.41 8.11
N THR A 107 16.57 -17.52 7.12
CA THR A 107 15.98 -16.19 7.15
C THR A 107 14.44 -16.26 7.16
N ALA A 108 13.83 -16.10 8.35
CA ALA A 108 12.37 -16.15 8.61
C ALA A 108 11.60 -14.91 8.11
N LEU A 109 12.33 -13.80 8.09
CA LEU A 109 11.99 -12.47 7.63
C LEU A 109 13.27 -11.86 7.07
N LEU A 110 13.20 -10.79 6.27
CA LEU A 110 14.38 -9.94 6.13
C LEU A 110 14.88 -9.57 7.53
N PRO A 111 16.15 -9.82 7.87
CA PRO A 111 16.69 -9.38 9.14
C PRO A 111 16.44 -7.88 9.29
N PRO A 112 16.19 -7.36 10.51
CA PRO A 112 16.14 -5.92 10.77
C PRO A 112 17.38 -5.14 10.28
N GLY A 113 18.44 -5.84 9.86
CA GLY A 113 19.62 -5.30 9.18
C GLY A 113 20.20 -6.22 8.10
N GLY A 114 19.35 -6.97 7.36
CA GLY A 114 19.79 -7.79 6.22
C GLY A 114 19.64 -7.12 4.86
N GLY A 115 19.25 -5.86 4.84
CA GLY A 115 20.00 -4.87 4.09
C GLY A 115 20.73 -4.08 5.16
N GLU A 116 22.03 -3.96 5.04
CA GLU A 116 22.93 -3.29 5.97
C GLU A 116 22.31 -2.02 6.57
N SER A 117 22.80 -1.62 7.75
CA SER A 117 22.96 -0.20 8.05
C SER A 117 24.02 0.44 7.13
N ASP A 118 23.98 0.16 5.83
CA ASP A 118 24.76 0.88 4.83
C ASP A 118 23.98 2.14 4.52
N GLY A 119 24.70 3.21 4.18
CA GLY A 119 24.12 4.44 3.70
C GLY A 119 23.12 4.16 2.57
N LEU A 120 21.84 3.98 2.93
CA LEU A 120 20.69 4.00 2.04
C LEU A 120 20.70 5.37 1.40
N ALA A 121 21.44 5.47 0.30
CA ALA A 121 21.61 6.69 -0.47
C ALA A 121 20.30 6.95 -1.17
N LEU A 122 19.36 7.56 -0.44
CA LEU A 122 18.18 8.15 -1.04
C LEU A 122 18.67 9.22 -2.04
N PRO A 123 18.00 9.33 -3.19
CA PRO A 123 18.36 10.33 -4.18
C PRO A 123 18.30 11.73 -3.54
N ARG A 124 19.28 12.57 -3.84
CA ARG A 124 19.20 14.00 -3.52
C ARG A 124 18.18 14.62 -4.46
N ILE A 125 17.12 15.16 -3.89
CA ILE A 125 16.02 15.80 -4.61
C ILE A 125 15.78 17.13 -3.92
N GLY A 126 15.46 18.16 -4.69
CA GLY A 126 15.03 19.45 -4.19
C GLY A 126 14.05 20.14 -5.13
N PRO A 127 13.53 21.33 -4.76
CA PRO A 127 12.58 22.07 -5.58
C PRO A 127 13.11 22.43 -6.97
N GLY A 128 14.43 22.59 -7.09
CA GLY A 128 15.11 22.89 -8.36
C GLY A 128 15.09 21.77 -9.40
N ASP A 129 14.74 20.54 -9.02
CA ASP A 129 14.63 19.43 -9.97
C ASP A 129 13.34 19.49 -10.81
N ALA A 130 12.37 20.32 -10.41
CA ALA A 130 11.11 20.45 -11.11
C ALA A 130 11.31 21.01 -12.54
N PRO A 131 10.61 20.48 -13.56
CA PRO A 131 10.74 20.97 -14.94
C PRO A 131 10.42 22.47 -15.07
N GLN A 132 11.08 23.13 -16.04
CA GLN A 132 10.88 24.53 -16.39
C GLN A 132 10.66 24.66 -17.92
N PRO A 133 9.57 25.31 -18.39
CA PRO A 133 8.45 25.80 -17.58
C PRO A 133 7.66 24.65 -16.94
N GLY A 134 7.18 24.88 -15.72
CA GLY A 134 6.42 23.89 -14.94
C GLY A 134 4.96 23.80 -15.32
N ALA A 135 4.31 22.70 -14.95
CA ALA A 135 2.85 22.56 -14.99
C ALA A 135 2.21 22.86 -13.64
N ASP A 136 0.89 23.11 -13.64
CA ASP A 136 0.09 23.31 -12.41
C ASP A 136 -0.06 22.02 -11.59
N HIS A 137 0.08 20.86 -12.21
CA HIS A 137 -0.15 19.55 -11.59
C HIS A 137 1.10 18.69 -11.69
N ALA A 138 1.25 17.76 -10.75
CA ALA A 138 2.26 16.71 -10.84
C ALA A 138 1.61 15.34 -10.90
N VAL A 139 2.23 14.43 -11.64
CA VAL A 139 1.95 13.00 -11.55
C VAL A 139 3.17 12.32 -10.96
N VAL A 140 3.00 11.63 -9.82
CA VAL A 140 4.03 10.82 -9.18
C VAL A 140 3.70 9.35 -9.38
N LEU A 141 4.48 8.66 -10.21
CA LEU A 141 4.34 7.24 -10.47
C LEU A 141 5.44 6.45 -9.76
N HIS A 142 5.06 5.61 -8.79
CA HIS A 142 5.97 4.58 -8.27
C HIS A 142 5.80 3.29 -9.07
N LEU A 143 6.86 2.86 -9.78
CA LEU A 143 6.83 1.70 -10.66
C LEU A 143 7.83 0.63 -10.18
N TYR A 144 7.28 -0.39 -9.52
CA TYR A 144 8.05 -1.57 -9.10
C TYR A 144 8.20 -2.60 -10.24
N TYR A 145 7.18 -2.76 -11.09
CA TYR A 145 7.16 -3.71 -12.21
C TYR A 145 7.33 -2.98 -13.56
N PRO A 146 8.52 -3.05 -14.20
CA PRO A 146 8.82 -2.36 -15.47
C PRO A 146 7.82 -2.61 -16.61
N GLU A 147 7.28 -3.82 -16.68
CA GLU A 147 6.32 -4.24 -17.70
C GLU A 147 5.01 -3.44 -17.66
N MET A 148 4.68 -2.83 -16.52
CA MET A 148 3.46 -2.02 -16.36
C MET A 148 3.59 -0.62 -16.96
N TRP A 149 4.79 -0.21 -17.36
CA TRP A 149 5.03 1.11 -17.95
C TRP A 149 4.12 1.40 -19.15
N ALA A 150 3.92 0.42 -20.04
CA ALA A 150 3.16 0.62 -21.27
C ALA A 150 1.70 1.06 -21.01
N ASP A 151 1.07 0.52 -19.96
CA ASP A 151 -0.30 0.88 -19.59
C ASP A 151 -0.38 2.28 -18.98
N PHE A 152 0.58 2.64 -18.12
CA PHE A 152 0.64 4.00 -17.57
C PHE A 152 0.98 5.04 -18.63
N ALA A 153 1.92 4.76 -19.52
CA ALA A 153 2.29 5.67 -20.60
C ALA A 153 1.08 6.00 -21.49
N ARG A 154 0.28 4.99 -21.84
CA ARG A 154 -0.95 5.17 -22.62
C ARG A 154 -1.98 6.02 -21.87
N ALA A 155 -2.22 5.73 -20.60
CA ALA A 155 -3.18 6.47 -19.79
C ALA A 155 -2.77 7.95 -19.59
N LEU A 156 -1.47 8.19 -19.37
CA LEU A 156 -0.91 9.53 -19.16
C LEU A 156 -0.90 10.36 -20.44
N ALA A 157 -0.50 9.77 -21.58
CA ALA A 157 -0.43 10.47 -22.86
C ALA A 157 -1.80 10.92 -23.38
N GLY A 158 -2.89 10.27 -22.94
CA GLY A 158 -4.26 10.64 -23.31
C GLY A 158 -4.86 11.78 -22.50
N GLN A 159 -4.25 12.23 -21.40
CA GLN A 159 -4.90 13.20 -20.51
C GLN A 159 -4.96 14.61 -21.08
N HIS A 160 -6.04 15.34 -20.79
CA HIS A 160 -6.30 16.71 -21.25
C HIS A 160 -6.01 17.78 -20.18
N PHE A 161 -4.98 17.55 -19.36
CA PHE A 161 -4.45 18.51 -18.40
C PHE A 161 -2.92 18.45 -18.42
N ASP A 162 -2.26 19.58 -18.19
CA ASP A 162 -0.80 19.64 -18.13
C ASP A 162 -0.28 19.10 -16.80
N PHE A 163 0.80 18.33 -16.85
CA PHE A 163 1.45 17.82 -15.66
C PHE A 163 2.97 17.65 -15.85
N ASP A 164 3.68 17.73 -14.73
CA ASP A 164 5.06 17.24 -14.64
C ASP A 164 5.08 15.80 -14.15
N LEU A 165 5.86 14.95 -14.81
CA LEU A 165 5.95 13.52 -14.48
C LEU A 165 7.18 13.22 -13.63
N TYR A 166 6.92 12.67 -12.45
CA TYR A 166 7.93 12.15 -11.54
C TYR A 166 7.79 10.63 -11.45
N VAL A 167 8.80 9.89 -11.87
CA VAL A 167 8.80 8.43 -11.78
C VAL A 167 9.82 7.97 -10.75
N THR A 168 9.35 7.17 -9.79
CA THR A 168 10.22 6.48 -8.84
C THR A 168 10.26 5.00 -9.19
N LEU A 169 11.46 4.45 -9.33
CA LEU A 169 11.73 3.07 -9.68
C LEU A 169 12.32 2.32 -8.49
N CYS A 170 12.26 0.99 -8.54
CA CYS A 170 12.82 0.12 -7.52
C CYS A 170 13.83 -0.85 -8.16
N GLY A 171 15.04 -0.94 -7.60
CA GLY A 171 16.06 -1.87 -8.07
C GLY A 171 17.49 -1.36 -7.82
N PRO A 172 18.51 -2.19 -8.06
CA PRO A 172 19.90 -1.73 -8.02
C PRO A 172 20.13 -0.67 -9.11
N ALA A 173 21.01 0.31 -8.83
CA ALA A 173 21.33 1.37 -9.76
C ALA A 173 21.80 0.80 -11.11
N GLY A 174 21.18 1.25 -12.21
CA GLY A 174 21.53 0.84 -13.58
C GLY A 174 20.75 -0.35 -14.15
N ALA A 175 20.05 -1.13 -13.32
CA ALA A 175 19.18 -2.22 -13.81
C ALA A 175 17.93 -1.73 -14.56
N ASP A 176 17.73 -0.42 -14.64
CA ASP A 176 16.54 0.25 -15.15
C ASP A 176 16.80 1.11 -16.40
N GLU A 177 18.00 1.11 -16.99
CA GLU A 177 18.35 2.04 -18.08
C GLU A 177 17.44 1.90 -19.31
N ALA A 178 17.10 0.67 -19.71
CA ALA A 178 16.16 0.42 -20.79
C ALA A 178 14.75 0.99 -20.48
N LEU A 179 14.32 0.91 -19.23
CA LEU A 179 13.05 1.48 -18.78
C LEU A 179 13.13 3.01 -18.75
N ARG A 180 14.22 3.59 -18.26
CA ARG A 180 14.48 5.05 -18.27
C ARG A 180 14.42 5.60 -19.69
N ALA A 181 15.07 4.94 -20.65
CA ALA A 181 15.05 5.31 -22.05
C ALA A 181 13.61 5.31 -22.61
N ARG A 182 12.83 4.27 -22.32
CA ARG A 182 11.41 4.20 -22.71
C ARG A 182 10.54 5.27 -22.07
N ILE A 183 10.80 5.62 -20.80
CA ILE A 183 10.07 6.69 -20.11
C ILE A 183 10.39 8.04 -20.75
N ARG A 184 11.68 8.36 -20.94
CA ARG A 184 12.13 9.62 -21.56
C ARG A 184 11.71 9.76 -23.01
N ALA A 185 11.63 8.66 -23.76
CA ALA A 185 11.13 8.67 -25.13
C ALA A 185 9.65 9.11 -25.21
N ALA A 186 8.83 8.68 -24.26
CA ALA A 186 7.41 9.09 -24.20
C ALA A 186 7.21 10.44 -23.49
N PHE A 187 8.01 10.73 -22.46
CA PHE A 187 7.93 11.94 -21.64
C PHE A 187 9.33 12.53 -21.44
N PRO A 188 9.82 13.36 -22.38
CA PRO A 188 11.20 13.87 -22.35
C PRO A 188 11.56 14.70 -21.11
N ARG A 189 10.55 15.34 -20.49
CA ARG A 189 10.72 16.15 -19.28
C ARG A 189 10.55 15.36 -17.97
N ALA A 190 10.28 14.05 -18.04
CA ALA A 190 10.09 13.24 -16.85
C ALA A 190 11.37 13.17 -16.01
N ARG A 191 11.24 13.32 -14.69
CA ARG A 191 12.34 13.05 -13.76
C ARG A 191 12.20 11.65 -13.19
N ILE A 192 13.32 10.94 -13.12
CA ILE A 192 13.34 9.52 -12.79
C ILE A 192 14.40 9.26 -11.72
N TRP A 193 13.97 8.74 -10.58
CA TRP A 193 14.86 8.36 -9.48
C TRP A 193 14.66 6.90 -9.10
N VAL A 194 15.75 6.25 -8.68
CA VAL A 194 15.71 4.89 -8.12
C VAL A 194 15.73 4.99 -6.62
N PHE A 195 14.85 4.20 -6.00
CA PHE A 195 14.78 4.03 -4.57
C PHE A 195 15.09 2.57 -4.20
N PRO A 196 15.61 2.36 -2.98
CA PRO A 196 15.64 1.03 -2.38
C PRO A 196 14.23 0.47 -2.26
N ASN A 197 14.09 -0.86 -2.27
CA ASN A 197 12.82 -1.53 -1.99
C ASN A 197 12.49 -1.45 -0.50
N ARG A 198 12.15 -0.26 0.00
CA ARG A 198 11.83 0.03 1.39
C ARG A 198 10.65 0.97 1.47
N GLY A 199 9.70 0.70 2.37
CA GLY A 199 8.48 1.50 2.51
C GLY A 199 7.56 1.50 1.29
N ARG A 200 7.77 0.57 0.34
CA ARG A 200 7.00 0.42 -0.91
C ARG A 200 6.93 1.75 -1.67
N ASP A 201 5.73 2.15 -2.08
CA ASP A 201 5.45 3.41 -2.74
C ASP A 201 5.29 4.59 -1.79
N ILE A 202 5.28 4.36 -0.47
CA ILE A 202 5.08 5.41 0.54
C ILE A 202 6.38 6.14 0.84
N LEU A 203 7.49 5.44 1.11
CA LEU A 203 8.78 6.09 1.40
C LEU A 203 9.24 6.99 0.22
N PRO A 204 9.25 6.52 -1.04
CA PRO A 204 9.61 7.38 -2.17
C PRO A 204 8.71 8.61 -2.29
N PHE A 205 7.41 8.46 -2.05
CA PHE A 205 6.47 9.58 -2.08
C PHE A 205 6.72 10.59 -0.95
N VAL A 206 6.87 10.12 0.29
CA VAL A 206 7.23 10.95 1.44
C VAL A 206 8.54 11.68 1.21
N HIS A 207 9.54 11.03 0.61
CA HIS A 207 10.82 11.66 0.28
C HIS A 207 10.67 12.82 -0.72
N LEU A 208 9.83 12.66 -1.75
CA LEU A 208 9.51 13.73 -2.70
C LEU A 208 8.71 14.88 -2.06
N VAL A 209 7.87 14.58 -1.08
CA VAL A 209 7.16 15.60 -0.28
C VAL A 209 8.16 16.38 0.57
N ASN A 210 8.99 15.69 1.35
CA ASN A 210 9.97 16.29 2.26
C ASN A 210 11.04 17.09 1.52
N SER A 211 11.32 16.78 0.25
CA SER A 211 12.25 17.55 -0.56
C SER A 211 11.69 18.90 -1.03
N GLY A 212 10.42 19.21 -0.76
CA GLY A 212 9.74 20.41 -1.24
C GLY A 212 9.48 20.42 -2.75
N LEU A 213 9.77 19.32 -3.46
CA LEU A 213 9.58 19.23 -4.91
C LEU A 213 8.11 19.40 -5.29
N LEU A 214 7.22 18.85 -4.47
CA LEU A 214 5.79 18.80 -4.74
C LEU A 214 5.02 20.05 -4.26
N ALA A 215 5.67 20.96 -3.54
CA ALA A 215 5.01 22.10 -2.88
C ALA A 215 4.42 23.12 -3.86
N ARG A 216 4.95 23.19 -5.10
CA ARG A 216 4.50 24.17 -6.10
C ARG A 216 3.20 23.82 -6.81
N TYR A 217 2.76 22.57 -6.73
CA TYR A 217 1.65 22.06 -7.55
C TYR A 217 0.32 22.33 -6.89
N ARG A 218 -0.73 22.64 -7.67
CA ARG A 218 -2.09 22.80 -7.17
C ARG A 218 -2.70 21.49 -6.70
N ALA A 219 -2.31 20.38 -7.32
CA ALA A 219 -2.62 19.03 -6.88
C ALA A 219 -1.61 18.02 -7.45
N VAL A 220 -1.45 16.90 -6.76
CA VAL A 220 -0.57 15.81 -7.17
C VAL A 220 -1.38 14.53 -7.37
N CYS A 221 -1.25 13.90 -8.54
CA CYS A 221 -1.78 12.57 -8.81
C CYS A 221 -0.72 11.54 -8.43
N LYS A 222 -0.96 10.79 -7.37
CA LYS A 222 -0.09 9.69 -6.93
C LYS A 222 -0.58 8.37 -7.53
N LEU A 223 0.31 7.66 -8.19
CA LEU A 223 0.08 6.36 -8.83
C LEU A 223 1.05 5.32 -8.29
N HIS A 224 0.60 4.06 -8.27
CA HIS A 224 1.41 2.93 -7.84
C HIS A 224 1.23 1.74 -8.78
N GLY A 225 2.32 1.28 -9.36
CA GLY A 225 2.40 0.07 -10.16
C GLY A 225 2.51 -1.21 -9.33
N LYS A 226 1.61 -1.47 -8.36
CA LYS A 226 1.58 -2.73 -7.60
C LYS A 226 0.85 -3.82 -8.39
N LYS A 227 1.39 -5.03 -8.43
CA LYS A 227 0.63 -6.24 -8.75
C LYS A 227 0.00 -6.76 -7.45
N SER A 228 -1.26 -7.19 -7.52
CA SER A 228 -1.93 -7.91 -6.43
C SER A 228 -2.06 -9.39 -6.79
N PRO A 229 -0.97 -10.18 -6.75
CA PRO A 229 -0.98 -11.58 -7.19
C PRO A 229 -1.88 -12.51 -6.34
N HIS A 230 -2.39 -12.04 -5.20
CA HIS A 230 -3.23 -12.81 -4.27
C HIS A 230 -4.73 -12.68 -4.53
N ARG A 231 -5.13 -11.92 -5.55
CA ARG A 231 -6.52 -11.89 -5.98
C ARG A 231 -6.62 -12.35 -7.42
N ALA A 232 -7.62 -13.19 -7.70
CA ALA A 232 -7.94 -13.60 -9.06
C ALA A 232 -8.31 -12.41 -9.98
N ASP A 233 -8.56 -11.22 -9.41
CA ASP A 233 -8.91 -9.96 -10.09
C ASP A 233 -7.86 -8.83 -9.92
N GLY A 234 -6.61 -9.14 -9.57
CA GLY A 234 -5.60 -8.12 -9.23
C GLY A 234 -5.32 -7.07 -10.34
N ASP A 235 -5.31 -7.48 -11.60
CA ASP A 235 -5.14 -6.58 -12.76
C ASP A 235 -6.41 -5.75 -13.06
N PRO A 236 -7.63 -6.34 -13.09
CA PRO A 236 -8.89 -5.59 -13.14
C PRO A 236 -9.06 -4.56 -12.00
N TRP A 237 -8.73 -4.93 -10.76
CA TRP A 237 -8.77 -4.03 -9.62
C TRP A 237 -7.87 -2.82 -9.84
N ARG A 238 -6.60 -3.04 -10.20
CA ARG A 238 -5.66 -1.94 -10.45
C ARG A 238 -6.15 -1.04 -11.58
N ARG A 239 -6.65 -1.63 -12.67
CA ARG A 239 -7.24 -0.86 -13.77
C ARG A 239 -8.39 0.01 -13.26
N ALA A 240 -9.25 -0.50 -12.39
CA ALA A 240 -10.32 0.30 -11.79
C ALA A 240 -9.78 1.46 -10.92
N LEU A 241 -8.70 1.26 -10.16
CA LEU A 241 -8.04 2.33 -9.39
C LEU A 241 -7.52 3.45 -10.30
N VAL A 242 -6.75 3.05 -11.32
CA VAL A 242 -6.14 4.00 -12.25
C VAL A 242 -7.21 4.71 -13.07
N VAL A 243 -8.23 4.01 -13.55
CA VAL A 243 -9.38 4.61 -14.26
C VAL A 243 -10.11 5.63 -13.38
N GLY A 244 -10.16 5.41 -12.07
CA GLY A 244 -10.77 6.36 -11.14
C GLY A 244 -10.09 7.71 -11.06
N VAL A 245 -8.78 7.80 -11.37
CA VAL A 245 -7.97 9.03 -11.24
C VAL A 245 -7.30 9.50 -12.54
N LEU A 246 -7.21 8.62 -13.55
CA LEU A 246 -6.60 8.79 -14.88
C LEU A 246 -7.38 7.99 -15.95
N GLY A 247 -8.71 7.94 -15.81
CA GLY A 247 -9.61 7.34 -16.80
C GLY A 247 -9.82 8.23 -18.02
N ASP A 248 -11.08 8.35 -18.42
CA ASP A 248 -11.48 9.17 -19.57
C ASP A 248 -10.97 10.64 -19.44
N PRO A 249 -10.24 11.18 -20.44
CA PRO A 249 -9.58 12.47 -20.33
C PRO A 249 -10.51 13.65 -20.03
N GLU A 250 -11.71 13.67 -20.62
CA GLU A 250 -12.68 14.74 -20.40
C GLU A 250 -13.33 14.64 -19.02
N VAL A 251 -13.65 13.42 -18.59
CA VAL A 251 -14.16 13.17 -17.23
C VAL A 251 -13.12 13.55 -16.18
N ILE A 252 -11.86 13.14 -16.35
CA ILE A 252 -10.79 13.45 -15.40
C ILE A 252 -10.51 14.96 -15.37
N ARG A 253 -10.44 15.63 -16.53
CA ARG A 253 -10.28 17.09 -16.60
C ARG A 253 -11.40 17.81 -15.86
N ARG A 254 -12.66 17.39 -16.03
CA ARG A 254 -13.81 17.96 -15.31
C ARG A 254 -13.70 17.72 -13.80
N ARG A 255 -13.46 16.48 -13.38
CA ARG A 255 -13.36 16.11 -11.96
C ARG A 255 -12.20 16.82 -11.27
N LEU A 256 -11.05 16.96 -11.94
CA LEU A 256 -9.90 17.71 -11.42
C LEU A 256 -10.26 19.17 -11.17
N ARG A 257 -10.99 19.82 -12.09
CA ARG A 257 -11.49 21.19 -11.87
C ARG A 257 -12.38 21.29 -10.64
N VAL A 258 -13.41 20.42 -10.54
CA VAL A 258 -14.31 20.39 -9.37
C VAL A 258 -13.54 20.11 -8.08
N PHE A 259 -12.58 19.19 -8.10
CA PHE A 259 -11.75 18.86 -6.95
C PHE A 259 -10.93 20.07 -6.50
N LEU A 260 -10.30 20.79 -7.44
CA LEU A 260 -9.53 22.00 -7.14
C LEU A 260 -10.41 23.11 -6.55
N ASP A 261 -11.63 23.27 -7.06
CA ASP A 261 -12.59 24.30 -6.61
C ASP A 261 -13.23 24.00 -5.23
N ARG A 262 -13.16 22.74 -4.75
CA ARG A 262 -13.73 22.30 -3.47
C ARG A 262 -12.75 22.45 -2.31
N ASP A 263 -12.86 23.55 -1.56
CA ASP A 263 -12.02 23.91 -0.42
C ASP A 263 -12.08 22.89 0.73
N ASP A 264 -13.19 22.15 0.83
CA ASP A 264 -13.46 21.14 1.85
C ASP A 264 -12.84 19.77 1.55
N LEU A 265 -12.17 19.58 0.42
CA LEU A 265 -11.58 18.30 0.01
C LEU A 265 -10.05 18.37 -0.03
N ALA A 266 -9.39 17.37 0.57
CA ALA A 266 -7.94 17.19 0.52
C ALA A 266 -7.50 16.05 -0.40
N LEU A 267 -8.35 15.04 -0.56
CA LEU A 267 -8.00 13.80 -1.25
C LEU A 267 -9.15 13.29 -2.12
N TRP A 268 -8.82 12.81 -3.32
CA TRP A 268 -9.74 12.14 -4.22
C TRP A 268 -9.20 10.75 -4.61
N VAL A 269 -10.00 9.71 -4.37
CA VAL A 269 -9.70 8.30 -4.70
C VAL A 269 -10.68 7.73 -5.72
N ALA A 270 -10.33 6.59 -6.30
CA ALA A 270 -11.26 5.78 -7.07
C ALA A 270 -12.43 5.27 -6.19
N ASP A 271 -13.56 4.95 -6.83
CA ASP A 271 -14.73 4.42 -6.16
C ASP A 271 -14.45 3.09 -5.44
N GLY A 272 -15.01 2.93 -4.23
CA GLY A 272 -14.82 1.76 -3.38
C GLY A 272 -13.49 1.68 -2.64
N GLN A 273 -12.66 2.73 -2.71
CA GLN A 273 -11.34 2.76 -2.06
C GLN A 273 -11.32 3.53 -0.75
N LEU A 274 -12.44 4.14 -0.37
CA LEU A 274 -12.55 4.87 0.88
C LEU A 274 -13.01 3.94 1.99
N CYS A 275 -12.06 3.50 2.81
CA CYS A 275 -12.31 2.59 3.94
C CYS A 275 -12.68 3.39 5.19
N ARG A 276 -13.71 2.94 5.92
CA ARG A 276 -14.24 3.60 7.12
C ARG A 276 -14.45 2.64 8.27
N GLY A 277 -14.21 3.10 9.48
CA GLY A 277 -14.52 2.41 10.72
C GLY A 277 -13.33 1.75 11.40
N ALA A 278 -13.46 1.54 12.72
CA ALA A 278 -12.37 1.11 13.59
C ALA A 278 -11.77 -0.26 13.23
N ASP A 279 -12.53 -1.15 12.57
CA ASP A 279 -12.05 -2.46 12.13
C ASP A 279 -10.86 -2.37 11.15
N TRP A 280 -10.70 -1.24 10.46
CA TRP A 280 -9.64 -1.04 9.47
C TRP A 280 -8.30 -0.60 10.04
N TRP A 281 -8.24 -0.28 11.32
CA TRP A 281 -7.00 0.02 12.01
C TRP A 281 -6.01 -1.14 11.93
N GLY A 282 -6.52 -2.37 12.14
CA GLY A 282 -5.70 -3.57 12.17
C GLY A 282 -4.48 -3.41 13.09
N ALA A 283 -3.36 -4.00 12.68
CA ALA A 283 -2.10 -3.93 13.44
C ALA A 283 -1.42 -2.55 13.37
N ASN A 284 -1.97 -1.61 12.59
CA ASN A 284 -1.32 -0.33 12.32
C ASN A 284 -1.62 0.75 13.34
N ARG A 285 -2.65 0.58 14.18
CA ARG A 285 -3.11 1.65 15.08
C ARG A 285 -2.04 2.19 16.02
N PRO A 286 -1.29 1.37 16.78
CA PRO A 286 -0.26 1.90 17.67
C PRO A 286 0.80 2.72 16.91
N ARG A 287 1.15 2.27 15.71
CA ARG A 287 2.13 2.93 14.85
C ARG A 287 1.58 4.24 14.28
N ALA A 288 0.34 4.25 13.81
CA ALA A 288 -0.31 5.45 13.30
C ALA A 288 -0.51 6.50 14.39
N GLU A 289 -0.90 6.09 15.61
CA GLU A 289 -0.99 6.98 16.78
C GLU A 289 0.38 7.58 17.13
N ALA A 290 1.45 6.78 17.11
CA ALA A 290 2.81 7.28 17.33
C ALA A 290 3.27 8.28 16.24
N LEU A 291 2.85 8.09 14.99
CA LEU A 291 3.14 9.00 13.89
C LEU A 291 2.38 10.32 14.05
N LEU A 292 1.08 10.28 14.33
CA LEU A 292 0.25 11.47 14.56
C LEU A 292 0.73 12.28 15.78
N ALA A 293 1.18 11.60 16.83
CA ALA A 293 1.72 12.24 18.02
C ALA A 293 2.97 13.12 17.72
N ARG A 294 3.74 12.84 16.66
CA ARG A 294 4.90 13.67 16.26
C ARG A 294 4.52 15.10 15.93
N ILE A 295 3.29 15.32 15.47
CA ILE A 295 2.75 16.64 15.10
C ILE A 295 1.65 17.11 16.05
N GLY A 296 1.52 16.47 17.22
CA GLY A 296 0.52 16.82 18.22
C GLY A 296 -0.91 16.44 17.83
N GLU A 297 -1.10 15.53 16.87
CA GLU A 297 -2.42 15.08 16.44
C GLU A 297 -2.81 13.73 17.06
N GLN A 298 -4.11 13.46 17.09
CA GLN A 298 -4.66 12.21 17.61
C GLN A 298 -5.51 11.51 16.55
N ALA A 299 -5.54 10.18 16.63
CA ALA A 299 -6.38 9.37 15.77
C ALA A 299 -7.87 9.60 16.09
N GLY A 300 -8.61 10.14 15.12
CA GLY A 300 -10.07 10.28 15.17
C GLY A 300 -10.80 9.05 14.60
N GLU A 301 -12.02 9.28 14.12
CA GLU A 301 -12.74 8.28 13.32
C GLU A 301 -11.94 7.93 12.06
N LEU A 302 -11.67 6.63 11.86
CA LEU A 302 -10.83 6.19 10.76
C LEU A 302 -11.59 6.26 9.44
N VAL A 303 -11.13 7.15 8.56
CA VAL A 303 -11.50 7.22 7.14
C VAL A 303 -10.22 7.37 6.34
N PHE A 304 -9.91 6.45 5.43
CA PHE A 304 -8.66 6.51 4.68
C PHE A 304 -8.74 5.91 3.27
N ALA A 305 -7.77 6.30 2.44
CA ALA A 305 -7.61 5.83 1.08
C ALA A 305 -6.83 4.51 1.04
N ALA A 306 -7.49 3.42 0.67
CA ALA A 306 -6.82 2.15 0.46
C ALA A 306 -6.16 2.09 -0.93
N GLY A 307 -4.96 1.50 -1.02
CA GLY A 307 -4.33 1.18 -2.29
C GLY A 307 -3.40 2.26 -2.86
N SER A 308 -3.29 3.41 -2.18
CA SER A 308 -2.26 4.42 -2.43
C SER A 308 -2.21 4.98 -3.87
N ILE A 309 -3.40 5.12 -4.47
CA ILE A 309 -3.65 5.76 -5.77
C ILE A 309 -4.71 6.83 -5.57
N TYR A 310 -4.35 8.09 -5.73
CA TYR A 310 -5.22 9.24 -5.43
C TYR A 310 -4.71 10.55 -6.01
N TRP A 311 -5.59 11.54 -6.07
CA TRP A 311 -5.21 12.95 -6.13
C TRP A 311 -5.16 13.55 -4.72
N ILE A 312 -4.15 14.38 -4.46
CA ILE A 312 -3.90 15.01 -3.15
C ILE A 312 -3.58 16.50 -3.31
N LYS A 313 -4.12 17.34 -2.41
CA LYS A 313 -3.82 18.79 -2.37
C LYS A 313 -2.60 19.12 -1.49
N PRO A 314 -1.93 20.26 -1.75
CA PRO A 314 -0.78 20.72 -0.98
C PRO A 314 -0.98 20.76 0.54
N THR A 315 -2.17 21.16 1.00
CA THR A 315 -2.49 21.23 2.43
C THR A 315 -2.23 19.92 3.17
N LEU A 316 -2.41 18.78 2.50
CA LEU A 316 -2.14 17.46 3.07
C LEU A 316 -0.68 17.03 2.86
N LEU A 317 -0.01 17.51 1.80
CA LEU A 317 1.43 17.29 1.60
C LEU A 317 2.25 17.97 2.70
N ASP A 318 1.89 19.19 3.09
CA ASP A 318 2.57 19.92 4.17
C ASP A 318 2.48 19.17 5.51
N ARG A 319 1.32 18.54 5.77
CA ARG A 319 1.13 17.70 6.96
C ARG A 319 1.92 16.40 6.91
N ILE A 320 2.04 15.78 5.73
CA ILE A 320 2.94 14.62 5.54
C ILE A 320 4.39 15.05 5.81
N ALA A 321 4.80 16.22 5.32
CA ALA A 321 6.15 16.76 5.55
C ALA A 321 6.43 17.00 7.04
N ALA A 322 5.44 17.51 7.78
CA ALA A 322 5.54 17.78 9.21
C ALA A 322 5.82 16.52 10.06
N LEU A 323 5.47 15.32 9.58
CA LEU A 323 5.78 14.07 10.28
C LEU A 323 7.29 13.76 10.34
N GLY A 324 8.10 14.42 9.50
CA GLY A 324 9.56 14.30 9.49
C GLY A 324 10.06 12.89 9.19
N LEU A 325 9.31 12.12 8.39
CA LEU A 325 9.62 10.71 8.13
C LEU A 325 10.80 10.56 7.17
N GLY A 326 11.76 9.71 7.53
CA GLY A 326 12.90 9.33 6.70
C GLY A 326 12.99 7.83 6.47
N ALA A 327 14.03 7.38 5.75
CA ALA A 327 14.25 5.95 5.46
C ALA A 327 14.32 5.06 6.72
N ALA A 328 14.78 5.60 7.85
CA ALA A 328 14.89 4.88 9.11
C ALA A 328 13.52 4.56 9.76
N ASP A 329 12.47 5.31 9.42
CA ASP A 329 11.12 5.07 9.93
C ASP A 329 10.42 3.91 9.22
N PHE A 330 10.96 3.44 8.10
CA PHE A 330 10.38 2.35 7.30
C PHE A 330 11.17 1.06 7.46
N GLU A 331 10.42 -0.02 7.65
CA GLU A 331 10.96 -1.36 7.79
C GLU A 331 11.51 -1.89 6.46
N PRO A 332 12.52 -2.77 6.48
CA PRO A 332 12.88 -3.58 5.32
C PRO A 332 11.65 -4.27 4.70
N GLU A 333 11.58 -4.37 3.37
CA GLU A 333 10.41 -4.92 2.67
C GLU A 333 10.26 -6.44 2.82
N GLN A 334 9.51 -6.90 3.82
CA GLN A 334 9.35 -8.32 4.18
C GLN A 334 8.12 -9.01 3.53
N ALA A 335 7.57 -8.45 2.46
CA ALA A 335 6.32 -8.87 1.83
C ALA A 335 5.10 -8.86 2.77
N LEU A 336 5.20 -8.17 3.91
CA LEU A 336 4.10 -8.01 4.87
C LEU A 336 2.94 -7.28 4.19
N VAL A 337 1.74 -7.80 4.42
CA VAL A 337 0.49 -7.26 3.84
C VAL A 337 -0.18 -6.21 4.72
N ASP A 338 0.30 -6.04 5.97
CA ASP A 338 -0.19 -5.05 6.93
C ASP A 338 0.83 -4.87 8.08
N GLY A 339 0.65 -3.86 8.94
CA GLY A 339 1.42 -3.69 10.18
C GLY A 339 2.78 -2.98 10.04
N THR A 340 3.09 -2.46 8.86
CA THR A 340 4.32 -1.69 8.58
C THR A 340 4.07 -0.19 8.58
N THR A 341 5.12 0.64 8.64
CA THR A 341 5.01 2.10 8.52
C THR A 341 4.31 2.53 7.23
N ALA A 342 4.53 1.83 6.11
CA ALA A 342 3.83 2.12 4.86
C ALA A 342 2.30 1.95 4.99
N HIS A 343 1.85 0.86 5.62
CA HIS A 343 0.43 0.61 5.84
C HIS A 343 -0.16 1.55 6.90
N ALA A 344 0.58 1.86 7.96
CA ALA A 344 0.19 2.87 8.94
C ALA A 344 -0.01 4.24 8.30
N MET A 345 0.88 4.64 7.39
CA MET A 345 0.75 5.92 6.68
C MET A 345 -0.49 6.03 5.82
N GLU A 346 -0.99 4.93 5.22
CA GLU A 346 -2.28 4.97 4.53
C GLU A 346 -3.41 5.42 5.47
N ARG A 347 -3.41 4.96 6.73
CA ARG A 347 -4.41 5.34 7.75
C ARG A 347 -4.17 6.75 8.25
N VAL A 348 -2.91 7.10 8.55
CA VAL A 348 -2.50 8.43 8.99
C VAL A 348 -2.93 9.48 7.98
N LEU A 349 -2.78 9.24 6.67
CA LEU A 349 -3.21 10.18 5.63
C LEU A 349 -4.67 10.61 5.77
N GLY A 350 -5.53 9.66 6.10
CA GLY A 350 -6.94 9.89 6.39
C GLY A 350 -7.18 10.72 7.64
N CYS A 351 -6.43 10.42 8.71
CA CYS A 351 -6.46 11.19 9.95
C CYS A 351 -5.99 12.63 9.73
N LEU A 352 -4.87 12.85 9.01
CA LEU A 352 -4.33 14.18 8.70
C LEU A 352 -5.34 15.07 7.95
N ALA A 353 -6.15 14.48 7.07
CA ALA A 353 -7.20 15.22 6.39
C ALA A 353 -8.33 15.58 7.38
N THR A 354 -8.77 14.60 8.18
CA THR A 354 -9.89 14.78 9.12
C THR A 354 -9.56 15.80 10.22
N THR A 355 -8.35 15.76 10.77
CA THR A 355 -7.85 16.71 11.79
C THR A 355 -7.65 18.12 11.21
N ALA A 356 -7.44 18.23 9.89
CA ALA A 356 -7.43 19.49 9.16
C ALA A 356 -8.84 20.04 8.85
N GLY A 357 -9.91 19.32 9.22
CA GLY A 357 -11.28 19.66 8.81
C GLY A 357 -11.56 19.42 7.33
N LEU A 358 -10.73 18.62 6.65
CA LEU A 358 -10.83 18.32 5.22
C LEU A 358 -11.34 16.91 4.96
N GLY A 359 -12.12 16.76 3.90
CA GLY A 359 -12.71 15.52 3.45
C GLY A 359 -11.86 14.75 2.45
N LEU A 360 -12.11 13.44 2.42
CA LEU A 360 -11.70 12.54 1.34
C LEU A 360 -12.95 12.17 0.54
N CYS A 361 -12.85 12.16 -0.79
CA CYS A 361 -13.97 11.78 -1.65
C CYS A 361 -13.63 10.64 -2.61
N GLU A 362 -14.66 9.89 -3.00
CA GLU A 362 -14.58 8.97 -4.14
C GLU A 362 -14.86 9.72 -5.45
N ALA A 363 -14.43 9.15 -6.57
CA ALA A 363 -14.53 9.77 -7.89
C ALA A 363 -15.95 10.18 -8.28
N ARG A 364 -16.96 9.37 -7.98
CA ARG A 364 -18.36 9.69 -8.26
C ARG A 364 -18.85 10.96 -7.56
N ALA A 365 -18.26 11.33 -6.41
CA ALA A 365 -18.68 12.50 -5.65
C ALA A 365 -18.31 13.82 -6.35
N LEU A 366 -17.36 13.77 -7.29
CA LEU A 366 -16.93 14.92 -8.10
C LEU A 366 -17.79 15.12 -9.36
N ASP A 367 -18.68 14.17 -9.67
CA ASP A 367 -19.67 14.33 -10.74
C ASP A 367 -20.98 14.94 -10.24
N ALA A 368 -21.21 14.92 -8.93
CA ALA A 368 -22.39 15.52 -8.30
C ALA A 368 -22.23 17.05 -8.19
N PRO A 369 -23.34 17.81 -8.21
CA PRO A 369 -23.31 19.24 -7.89
C PRO A 369 -22.69 19.44 -6.50
N ALA A 370 -21.89 20.51 -6.33
CA ALA A 370 -21.31 20.83 -5.04
C ALA A 370 -22.44 20.96 -3.99
N PRO A 371 -22.29 20.36 -2.79
CA PRO A 371 -23.25 20.58 -1.72
C PRO A 371 -23.30 22.07 -1.38
N PRO A 372 -24.47 22.61 -1.00
CA PRO A 372 -24.59 24.00 -0.62
C PRO A 372 -23.60 24.31 0.52
N ARG A 373 -22.83 25.39 0.36
CA ARG A 373 -21.88 25.86 1.40
C ARG A 373 -22.66 26.02 2.72
N ARG A 374 -22.17 25.40 3.80
CA ARG A 374 -22.74 25.63 5.13
C ARG A 374 -22.54 27.12 5.47
N PRO A 375 -23.60 27.87 5.81
CA PRO A 375 -23.45 29.25 6.25
C PRO A 375 -22.73 29.26 7.61
N GLY A 376 -21.54 29.90 7.69
CA GLY A 376 -20.91 30.19 8.98
C GLY A 376 -19.43 29.83 9.17
N ALA A 377 -18.58 29.90 8.15
CA ALA A 377 -17.13 30.00 8.35
C ALA A 377 -16.62 31.26 7.62
N ALA A 378 -16.64 32.38 8.34
CA ALA A 378 -15.97 33.62 7.99
C ALA A 378 -14.87 33.86 9.02
#